data_AF-A0A7Z9XFX4-F1
#
_entry.id   AF-A0A7Z9XFX4-F1
#
_cell.length_a   1.000
_cell.length_b   1.000
_cell.length_c   1.000
_cell.angle_alpha   90.00
_cell.angle_beta   90.00
_cell.angle_gamma   90.00
#
_symmetry.space_group_name_H-M   'P 1'
#
loop_
_entity.id
_entity.type
_entity.pdbx_description
1 polymer ?
#
loop_
_entity_poly.entity_id
_entity_poly.type
_entity_poly.pdbx_seq_one_letter_code
_entity_poly.pdbx_strand_id
1 'polypeptide(L)'
;MKLAELLSIPGPIPISELTDEQLKELQRALNLLGYPVGDIDGLIGPKTRNAWSEFKTDEFPGNPALIGKESIETLQGKLDTIGEGKIHDFSCKEGTIEAIKLECQARGIGLNTQIAYVMATTQWETNQTFEPVREAYWLSENWRKSNLRYYPFYGRGFVQLTWKNNYEKYSHILGIDMVSDPDIAMQPKVALFVLIHGFKTGIFTGR
;
A
#
# COMPACT_ATOMS: atom_id res chain seq x y z
N MET A 1 2.85 2.05 12.14
CA MET A 1 3.16 0.65 12.54
C MET A 1 4.36 0.69 13.47
N LYS A 2 4.37 -0.06 14.57
CA LYS A 2 5.53 -0.17 15.45
C LYS A 2 6.29 -1.47 15.16
N LEU A 3 7.62 -1.38 15.11
CA LEU A 3 8.54 -2.47 14.74
C LEU A 3 9.02 -3.25 15.97
N ALA A 4 8.10 -3.89 16.68
CA ALA A 4 8.41 -4.54 17.95
C ALA A 4 9.36 -5.74 17.79
N GLU A 5 9.15 -6.54 16.75
CA GLU A 5 9.95 -7.75 16.50
C GLU A 5 11.37 -7.40 16.06
N LEU A 6 11.53 -6.43 15.15
CA LEU A 6 12.83 -5.98 14.69
C LEU A 6 13.60 -5.22 15.79
N LEU A 7 12.93 -4.38 16.59
CA LEU A 7 13.59 -3.67 17.68
C LEU A 7 14.11 -4.60 18.80
N SER A 8 13.68 -5.86 18.83
CA SER A 8 14.20 -6.87 19.76
C SER A 8 15.59 -7.41 19.39
N ILE A 9 16.08 -7.12 18.18
CA ILE A 9 17.37 -7.63 17.69
C ILE A 9 18.54 -7.04 18.50
N PRO A 10 19.43 -7.87 19.09
CA PRO A 10 20.46 -7.42 20.01
C PRO A 10 21.65 -6.70 19.35
N GLY A 11 21.86 -6.90 18.04
CA GLY A 11 22.95 -6.30 17.29
C GLY A 11 22.81 -6.53 15.78
N PRO A 12 23.67 -5.94 14.94
CA PRO A 12 23.58 -6.11 13.50
C PRO A 12 23.71 -7.58 13.09
N ILE A 13 22.70 -8.09 12.40
CA ILE A 13 22.67 -9.46 11.88
C ILE A 13 22.40 -9.46 10.37
N PRO A 14 22.78 -10.52 9.64
CA PRO A 14 22.34 -10.72 8.27
C PRO A 14 20.80 -10.77 8.17
N ILE A 15 20.22 -10.13 7.17
CA ILE A 15 18.77 -10.18 6.93
C ILE A 15 18.23 -11.60 6.70
N SER A 16 19.10 -12.52 6.30
CA SER A 16 18.77 -13.94 6.13
C SER A 16 18.65 -14.71 7.44
N GLU A 17 19.09 -14.14 8.56
CA GLU A 17 19.02 -14.74 9.89
C GLU A 17 17.81 -14.24 10.71
N LEU A 18 17.00 -13.35 10.13
CA LEU A 18 15.75 -12.89 10.74
C LEU A 18 14.77 -14.06 10.90
N THR A 19 14.01 -14.03 12.00
CA THR A 19 12.91 -14.99 12.21
C THR A 19 11.78 -14.74 11.22
N ASP A 20 10.87 -15.71 11.08
CA ASP A 20 9.66 -15.59 10.25
C ASP A 20 8.83 -14.34 10.61
N GLU A 21 8.63 -14.07 11.90
CA GLU A 21 7.88 -12.90 12.37
C GLU A 21 8.62 -11.58 12.12
N GLN A 22 9.94 -11.55 12.34
CA GLN A 22 10.77 -10.39 12.01
C GLN A 22 10.77 -10.09 10.50
N LEU A 23 10.79 -11.14 9.66
CA LEU A 23 10.72 -10.99 8.20
C LEU A 23 9.34 -10.49 7.76
N LYS A 24 8.24 -11.01 8.32
CA LYS A 24 6.90 -10.49 8.03
C LYS A 24 6.76 -9.02 8.46
N GLU A 25 7.31 -8.67 9.61
CA GLU A 25 7.31 -7.28 10.09
C GLU A 25 8.09 -6.36 9.14
N LEU A 26 9.29 -6.78 8.73
CA LEU A 26 10.11 -6.05 7.74
C LEU A 26 9.41 -5.93 6.39
N GLN A 27 8.86 -7.03 5.87
CA GLN A 27 8.14 -7.09 4.60
C GLN A 27 6.95 -6.13 4.60
N ARG A 28 6.15 -6.14 5.67
CA ARG A 28 5.02 -5.22 5.82
C ARG A 28 5.46 -3.76 5.90
N ALA A 29 6.51 -3.47 6.67
CA ALA A 29 7.07 -2.13 6.80
C ALA A 29 7.54 -1.56 5.46
N LEU A 30 8.30 -2.35 4.70
CA LEU A 30 8.79 -1.97 3.37
C LEU A 30 7.64 -1.75 2.37
N ASN A 31 6.66 -2.65 2.33
CA ASN A 31 5.47 -2.47 1.50
C ASN A 31 4.70 -1.18 1.85
N LEU A 32 4.49 -0.89 3.15
CA LEU A 32 3.82 0.35 3.57
C LEU A 32 4.51 1.62 3.07
N LEU A 33 5.84 1.59 2.98
CA LEU A 33 6.67 2.67 2.45
C LEU A 33 6.75 2.68 0.92
N GLY A 34 6.21 1.68 0.23
CA GLY A 34 6.18 1.58 -1.22
C GLY A 34 7.38 0.85 -1.84
N TYR A 35 8.15 0.11 -1.04
CA TYR A 35 9.20 -0.79 -1.52
C TYR A 35 8.60 -2.18 -1.77
N PRO A 36 8.58 -2.68 -3.01
CA PRO A 36 7.83 -3.89 -3.37
C PRO A 36 8.55 -5.16 -2.88
N VAL A 37 8.05 -5.77 -1.80
CA VAL A 37 8.62 -7.03 -1.29
C VAL A 37 7.94 -8.30 -1.86
N GLY A 38 6.83 -8.15 -2.58
CA GLY A 38 5.97 -9.27 -2.99
C GLY A 38 4.95 -9.61 -1.89
N ASP A 39 4.79 -10.90 -1.62
CA ASP A 39 3.91 -11.39 -0.56
C ASP A 39 4.58 -11.23 0.82
N ILE A 40 3.76 -11.02 1.86
CA ILE A 40 4.21 -10.95 3.25
C ILE A 40 4.13 -12.37 3.81
N ASP A 41 5.18 -13.16 3.58
CA ASP A 41 5.24 -14.61 3.81
C ASP A 41 6.31 -15.04 4.83
N GLY A 42 7.14 -14.12 5.31
CA GLY A 42 8.25 -14.42 6.22
C GLY A 42 9.45 -15.09 5.56
N LEU A 43 9.51 -15.08 4.22
CA LEU A 43 10.62 -15.65 3.45
C LEU A 43 11.53 -14.57 2.88
N ILE A 44 12.85 -14.77 2.99
CA ILE A 44 13.85 -13.85 2.45
C ILE A 44 14.16 -14.13 0.97
N GLY A 45 13.19 -13.82 0.10
CA GLY A 45 13.31 -13.95 -1.36
C GLY A 45 14.09 -12.80 -2.02
N PRO A 46 14.34 -12.88 -3.35
CA PRO A 46 14.97 -11.79 -4.10
C PRO A 46 14.20 -10.46 -4.00
N LYS A 47 12.87 -10.49 -4.01
CA LYS A 47 12.04 -9.28 -3.90
C LYS A 47 12.25 -8.58 -2.55
N THR A 48 12.20 -9.32 -1.45
CA THR A 48 12.46 -8.77 -0.10
C THR A 48 13.89 -8.24 0.04
N ARG A 49 14.90 -8.96 -0.48
CA ARG A 49 16.30 -8.47 -0.46
C ARG A 49 16.48 -7.19 -1.26
N ASN A 50 15.89 -7.11 -2.45
CA ASN A 50 15.98 -5.93 -3.31
C ASN A 50 15.29 -4.73 -2.65
N ALA A 51 14.07 -4.91 -2.14
CA ALA A 51 13.33 -3.87 -1.44
C ALA A 51 14.08 -3.34 -0.21
N TRP A 52 14.70 -4.22 0.58
CA TRP A 52 15.55 -3.78 1.70
C TRP A 52 16.80 -3.03 1.22
N SER A 53 17.45 -3.53 0.17
CA SER A 53 18.62 -2.85 -0.42
C SER A 53 18.26 -1.47 -0.95
N GLU A 54 17.12 -1.33 -1.63
CA GLU A 54 16.61 -0.05 -2.13
C GLU A 54 16.33 0.91 -0.98
N PHE A 55 15.61 0.47 0.06
CA PHE A 55 15.39 1.28 1.27
C PHE A 55 16.72 1.74 1.91
N LYS A 56 17.71 0.85 2.01
CA LYS A 56 19.03 1.19 2.53
C LYS A 56 19.74 2.22 1.65
N THR A 57 19.66 2.10 0.33
CA THR A 57 20.23 3.09 -0.59
C THR A 57 19.56 4.46 -0.45
N ASP A 58 18.23 4.47 -0.33
CA ASP A 58 17.45 5.71 -0.32
C ASP A 58 17.54 6.45 1.03
N GLU A 59 17.56 5.71 2.15
CA GLU A 59 17.31 6.30 3.48
C GLU A 59 18.41 6.07 4.52
N PHE A 60 19.20 4.99 4.40
CA PHE A 60 20.25 4.69 5.37
C PHE A 60 21.44 3.95 4.73
N PRO A 61 22.29 4.67 3.97
CA PRO A 61 23.39 4.07 3.21
C PRO A 61 24.33 3.27 4.13
N GLY A 62 24.57 2.01 3.79
CA GLY A 62 25.43 1.09 4.54
C GLY A 62 25.33 -0.32 3.95
N ASN A 63 25.90 -1.33 4.62
CA ASN A 63 25.85 -2.71 4.11
C ASN A 63 24.38 -3.21 4.03
N PRO A 64 23.82 -3.45 2.82
CA PRO A 64 22.44 -3.88 2.68
C PRO A 64 22.22 -5.34 3.08
N ALA A 65 23.28 -6.14 3.26
CA ALA A 65 23.15 -7.49 3.78
C ALA A 65 22.81 -7.53 5.27
N LEU A 66 23.03 -6.43 6.00
CA LEU A 66 22.84 -6.34 7.44
C LEU A 66 21.62 -5.50 7.79
N ILE A 67 20.97 -5.88 8.88
CA ILE A 67 19.95 -5.11 9.58
C ILE A 67 20.38 -4.95 11.03
N GLY A 68 20.32 -3.72 11.52
CA GLY A 68 20.71 -3.37 12.88
C GLY A 68 19.91 -2.17 13.40
N LYS A 69 20.09 -1.86 14.68
CA LYS A 69 19.29 -0.88 15.42
C LYS A 69 19.07 0.44 14.68
N GLU A 70 20.12 1.06 14.16
CA GLU A 70 20.04 2.37 13.49
C GLU A 70 19.19 2.30 12.21
N SER A 71 19.32 1.22 11.42
CA SER A 71 18.50 1.01 10.22
C SER A 71 17.03 0.74 10.54
N ILE A 72 16.77 0.06 11.67
CA ILE A 72 15.42 -0.22 12.17
C ILE A 72 14.78 1.06 12.71
N GLU A 73 15.53 1.86 13.46
CA GLU A 73 15.07 3.17 13.95
C GLU A 73 14.79 4.14 12.78
N THR A 74 15.62 4.12 11.74
CA THR A 74 15.35 4.88 10.51
C THR A 74 14.07 4.40 9.82
N LEU A 75 13.89 3.09 9.69
CA LEU A 75 12.67 2.49 9.15
C LEU A 75 11.43 2.87 9.97
N GLN A 76 11.52 2.79 11.31
CA GLN A 76 10.48 3.21 12.24
C GLN A 76 10.14 4.70 12.08
N GLY A 77 11.14 5.56 11.98
CA GLY A 77 10.94 7.00 11.77
C GLY A 77 10.19 7.27 10.47
N LYS A 78 10.53 6.58 9.37
CA LYS A 78 9.80 6.68 8.10
C LYS A 78 8.36 6.18 8.23
N LEU A 79 8.13 5.09 8.94
CA LEU A 79 6.78 4.60 9.23
C LEU A 79 5.96 5.57 10.08
N ASP A 80 6.60 6.27 11.02
CA ASP A 80 5.91 7.25 11.88
C ASP A 80 5.45 8.46 11.06
N THR A 81 6.18 8.84 10.00
CA THR A 81 5.70 9.88 9.06
C THR A 81 4.45 9.47 8.27
N ILE A 82 4.14 8.16 8.18
CA ILE A 82 2.93 7.68 7.51
C ILE A 82 1.71 8.06 8.35
N GLY A 83 0.95 9.05 7.86
CA GLY A 83 -0.25 9.55 8.54
C GLY A 83 -0.03 10.82 9.36
N GLU A 84 1.22 11.26 9.53
CA GLU A 84 1.56 12.60 10.03
C GLU A 84 1.47 13.70 8.94
N GLY A 85 1.15 13.30 7.70
CA GLY A 85 0.95 14.20 6.57
C GLY A 85 -0.27 15.11 6.71
N LYS A 86 -0.36 16.09 5.79
CA LYS A 86 -1.52 16.99 5.65
C LYS A 86 -2.82 16.18 5.71
N ILE A 87 -3.78 16.67 6.49
CA ILE A 87 -5.14 16.17 6.45
C ILE A 87 -5.70 16.48 5.05
N HIS A 88 -5.85 15.43 4.25
CA HIS A 88 -6.47 15.53 2.93
C HIS A 88 -7.96 15.81 3.06
N ASP A 89 -8.44 16.78 2.30
CA ASP A 89 -9.86 17.08 2.19
C ASP A 89 -10.50 16.20 1.10
N PHE A 90 -11.41 15.32 1.51
CA PHE A 90 -12.20 14.47 0.61
C PHE A 90 -13.66 14.92 0.50
N SER A 91 -14.00 16.10 1.02
CA SER A 91 -15.37 16.64 0.95
C SER A 91 -15.72 17.24 -0.42
N CYS A 92 -14.71 17.48 -1.25
CA CYS A 92 -14.88 17.99 -2.61
C CYS A 92 -13.93 17.28 -3.60
N LYS A 93 -14.27 17.40 -4.89
CA LYS A 93 -13.50 16.84 -6.00
C LYS A 93 -12.09 17.44 -6.07
N GLU A 94 -11.99 18.75 -5.90
CA GLU A 94 -10.73 19.50 -5.95
C GLU A 94 -9.77 19.04 -4.85
N GLY A 95 -10.29 18.86 -3.62
CA GLY A 95 -9.53 18.35 -2.50
C GLY A 95 -9.01 16.92 -2.75
N THR A 96 -9.84 16.06 -3.33
CA THR A 96 -9.41 14.70 -3.69
C THR A 96 -8.33 14.70 -4.79
N ILE A 97 -8.46 15.57 -5.80
CA ILE A 97 -7.43 15.75 -6.83
C ILE A 97 -6.11 16.23 -6.22
N GLU A 98 -6.16 17.18 -5.28
CA GLU A 98 -4.97 17.66 -4.57
C GLU A 98 -4.34 16.53 -3.75
N ALA A 99 -5.14 15.76 -3.02
CA ALA A 99 -4.67 14.61 -2.24
C ALA A 99 -3.92 13.59 -3.11
N ILE A 100 -4.47 13.24 -4.28
CA ILE A 100 -3.82 12.33 -5.24
C ILE A 100 -2.47 12.89 -5.71
N LYS A 101 -2.40 14.18 -6.05
CA LYS A 101 -1.14 14.82 -6.49
C LYS A 101 -0.08 14.81 -5.39
N LEU A 102 -0.47 15.20 -4.18
CA LEU A 102 0.43 15.26 -3.03
C LEU A 102 0.96 13.87 -2.67
N GLU A 103 0.10 12.85 -2.61
CA GLU A 103 0.53 11.49 -2.31
C GLU A 103 1.38 10.88 -3.43
N CYS A 104 1.07 11.14 -4.71
CA CYS A 104 1.94 10.75 -5.81
C CYS A 104 3.38 11.28 -5.59
N GLN A 105 3.51 12.57 -5.31
CA GLN A 105 4.82 13.20 -5.07
C GLN A 105 5.51 12.62 -3.83
N ALA A 106 4.78 12.48 -2.72
CA ALA A 106 5.31 11.94 -1.47
C ALA A 106 5.80 10.49 -1.60
N ARG A 107 5.20 9.69 -2.51
CA ARG A 107 5.60 8.30 -2.78
C ARG A 107 6.57 8.15 -3.96
N GLY A 108 7.09 9.25 -4.48
CA GLY A 108 8.07 9.24 -5.58
C GLY A 108 7.48 8.93 -6.96
N ILE A 109 6.16 9.07 -7.14
CA ILE A 109 5.52 9.15 -8.46
C ILE A 109 5.59 10.61 -8.92
N GLY A 110 6.80 11.04 -9.30
CA GLY A 110 7.12 12.46 -9.50
C GLY A 110 6.94 12.99 -10.93
N LEU A 111 6.93 12.12 -11.95
CA LEU A 111 6.80 12.58 -13.34
C LEU A 111 5.38 13.05 -13.61
N ASN A 112 5.22 14.24 -14.19
CA ASN A 112 3.91 14.79 -14.54
C ASN A 112 3.06 13.82 -15.38
N THR A 113 3.69 13.05 -16.26
CA THR A 113 3.01 12.03 -17.08
C THR A 113 2.48 10.87 -16.26
N GLN A 114 3.21 10.43 -15.23
CA GLN A 114 2.76 9.38 -14.31
C GLN A 114 1.59 9.88 -13.46
N ILE A 115 1.72 11.10 -12.91
CA ILE A 115 0.63 11.73 -12.12
C ILE A 115 -0.61 11.92 -12.98
N ALA A 116 -0.45 12.37 -14.23
CA ALA A 116 -1.56 12.48 -15.19
C ALA A 116 -2.25 11.14 -15.43
N TYR A 117 -1.49 10.04 -15.54
CA TYR A 117 -2.05 8.71 -15.72
C TYR A 117 -2.82 8.21 -14.48
N VAL A 118 -2.31 8.46 -13.27
CA VAL A 118 -3.02 8.18 -12.00
C VAL A 118 -4.35 8.95 -11.94
N MET A 119 -4.32 10.25 -12.27
CA MET A 119 -5.53 11.08 -12.30
C MET A 119 -6.53 10.63 -13.36
N ALA A 120 -6.07 10.31 -14.57
CA ALA A 120 -6.92 9.82 -15.65
C ALA A 120 -7.60 8.50 -15.28
N THR A 121 -6.87 7.58 -14.65
CA THR A 121 -7.42 6.33 -14.12
C THR A 121 -8.50 6.61 -13.08
N THR A 122 -8.21 7.46 -12.09
CA THR A 122 -9.20 7.81 -11.06
C THR A 122 -10.44 8.46 -11.67
N GLN A 123 -10.25 9.37 -12.63
CA GLN A 123 -11.36 10.03 -13.32
C GLN A 123 -12.25 9.03 -14.06
N TRP A 124 -11.65 8.05 -14.76
CA TRP A 124 -12.38 7.03 -15.47
C TRP A 124 -13.17 6.11 -14.52
N GLU A 125 -12.48 5.55 -13.51
CA GLU A 125 -13.04 4.57 -12.60
C GLU A 125 -14.11 5.13 -11.65
N THR A 126 -14.12 6.45 -11.44
CA THR A 126 -15.08 7.14 -10.55
C THR A 126 -16.19 7.86 -11.31
N ASN A 127 -16.32 7.68 -12.62
CA ASN A 127 -17.24 8.46 -13.45
C ASN A 127 -17.06 9.98 -13.25
N GLN A 128 -15.80 10.41 -13.19
CA GLN A 128 -15.36 11.79 -13.06
C GLN A 128 -15.69 12.50 -11.73
N THR A 129 -16.29 11.81 -10.76
CA THR A 129 -16.63 12.41 -9.46
C THR A 129 -15.41 12.59 -8.57
N PHE A 130 -14.38 11.74 -8.73
CA PHE A 130 -13.29 11.58 -7.76
C PHE A 130 -13.78 11.16 -6.38
N GLU A 131 -14.92 10.48 -6.30
CA GLU A 131 -15.37 9.78 -5.10
C GLU A 131 -15.08 8.28 -5.26
N PRO A 132 -14.71 7.55 -4.19
CA PRO A 132 -14.64 6.09 -4.24
C PRO A 132 -15.96 5.50 -4.74
N VAL A 133 -15.92 4.57 -5.70
CA VAL A 133 -17.13 4.01 -6.34
C VAL A 133 -17.19 2.50 -6.15
N ARG A 134 -18.41 1.98 -5.94
CA ARG A 134 -18.72 0.55 -6.00
C ARG A 134 -19.00 0.15 -7.45
N GLU A 135 -18.50 -1.01 -7.87
CA GLU A 135 -18.81 -1.60 -9.17
C GLU A 135 -20.33 -1.68 -9.36
N ALA A 136 -20.82 -1.24 -10.52
CA ALA A 136 -22.25 -1.16 -10.82
C ALA A 136 -23.06 -0.44 -9.72
N TYR A 137 -22.58 0.70 -9.23
CA TYR A 137 -23.20 1.46 -8.13
C TYR A 137 -24.68 1.85 -8.35
N TRP A 138 -25.16 1.85 -9.60
CA TRP A 138 -26.57 2.08 -9.96
C TRP A 138 -27.47 0.85 -9.76
N LEU A 139 -26.92 -0.30 -9.39
CA LEU A 139 -27.64 -1.56 -9.14
C LEU A 139 -27.64 -1.92 -7.65
N SER A 140 -28.61 -2.75 -7.28
CA SER A 140 -28.77 -3.22 -5.89
C SER A 140 -27.67 -4.18 -5.46
N GLU A 141 -27.48 -4.30 -4.15
CA GLU A 141 -26.52 -5.24 -3.58
C GLU A 141 -26.87 -6.71 -3.90
N ASN A 142 -28.16 -7.04 -3.91
CA ASN A 142 -28.64 -8.36 -4.33
C ASN A 142 -28.29 -8.67 -5.79
N TRP A 143 -28.31 -7.66 -6.66
CA TRP A 143 -27.87 -7.82 -8.04
C TRP A 143 -26.37 -8.14 -8.07
N ARG A 144 -25.53 -7.38 -7.36
CA ARG A 144 -24.08 -7.66 -7.28
C ARG A 144 -23.80 -9.06 -6.76
N LYS A 145 -24.49 -9.47 -5.69
CA LYS A 145 -24.40 -10.83 -5.12
C LYS A 145 -24.73 -11.93 -6.12
N SER A 146 -25.70 -11.69 -6.98
CA SER A 146 -26.18 -12.69 -7.95
C SER A 146 -25.38 -12.70 -9.25
N ASN A 147 -24.72 -11.59 -9.61
CA ASN A 147 -24.14 -11.41 -10.95
C ASN A 147 -22.61 -11.26 -10.97
N LEU A 148 -21.98 -10.84 -9.87
CA LEU A 148 -20.53 -10.65 -9.83
C LEU A 148 -19.82 -11.89 -9.27
N ARG A 149 -19.01 -12.53 -10.11
CA ARG A 149 -18.30 -13.79 -9.80
C ARG A 149 -17.41 -13.75 -8.55
N TYR A 150 -16.97 -12.55 -8.17
CA TYR A 150 -16.04 -12.31 -7.07
C TYR A 150 -16.73 -11.65 -5.87
N TYR A 151 -18.06 -11.62 -5.83
CA TYR A 151 -18.79 -11.17 -4.65
C TYR A 151 -18.33 -11.94 -3.38
N PRO A 152 -18.11 -11.27 -2.23
CA PRO A 152 -18.36 -9.85 -1.95
C PRO A 152 -17.21 -8.90 -2.37
N PHE A 153 -16.11 -9.42 -2.90
CA PHE A 153 -14.89 -8.70 -3.31
C PHE A 153 -14.97 -8.12 -4.73
N TYR A 154 -16.09 -7.48 -5.06
CA TYR A 154 -16.24 -6.69 -6.28
C TYR A 154 -15.51 -5.35 -6.21
N GLY A 155 -15.41 -4.66 -7.35
CA GLY A 155 -14.67 -3.42 -7.49
C GLY A 155 -15.11 -2.34 -6.51
N ARG A 156 -14.15 -1.78 -5.75
CA ARG A 156 -14.35 -0.63 -4.84
C ARG A 156 -13.18 0.36 -4.93
N GLY A 157 -13.43 1.59 -4.50
CA GLY A 157 -12.36 2.60 -4.37
C GLY A 157 -12.11 3.41 -5.64
N PHE A 158 -10.97 4.08 -5.69
CA PHE A 158 -10.55 4.91 -6.84
C PHE A 158 -10.06 4.10 -8.04
N VAL A 159 -9.79 2.81 -7.87
CA VAL A 159 -9.15 1.94 -8.88
C VAL A 159 -9.82 0.58 -9.02
N GLN A 160 -11.08 0.44 -8.57
CA GLN A 160 -11.86 -0.80 -8.64
C GLN A 160 -11.12 -2.05 -8.09
N LEU A 161 -10.67 -1.99 -6.83
CA LEU A 161 -10.05 -3.12 -6.14
C LEU A 161 -11.01 -4.32 -6.11
N THR A 162 -10.60 -5.42 -6.74
CA THR A 162 -11.42 -6.62 -6.96
C THR A 162 -10.66 -7.87 -6.52
N TRP A 163 -11.37 -8.97 -6.23
CA TRP A 163 -10.86 -10.29 -5.81
C TRP A 163 -10.36 -10.39 -4.38
N LYS A 164 -10.74 -11.48 -3.70
CA LYS A 164 -10.38 -11.76 -2.29
C LYS A 164 -8.90 -11.61 -2.00
N ASN A 165 -8.05 -12.15 -2.87
CA ASN A 165 -6.59 -12.11 -2.71
C ASN A 165 -6.03 -10.68 -2.67
N ASN A 166 -6.61 -9.74 -3.43
CA ASN A 166 -6.19 -8.34 -3.39
C ASN A 166 -6.66 -7.66 -2.10
N TYR A 167 -7.86 -7.97 -1.61
CA TYR A 167 -8.33 -7.50 -0.30
C TYR A 167 -7.46 -8.07 0.83
N GLU A 168 -7.08 -9.35 0.79
CA GLU A 168 -6.16 -9.98 1.74
C GLU A 168 -4.79 -9.28 1.72
N LYS A 169 -4.22 -9.03 0.54
CA LYS A 169 -2.94 -8.30 0.39
C LYS A 169 -2.99 -6.93 1.04
N TYR A 170 -3.98 -6.11 0.69
CA TYR A 170 -4.11 -4.77 1.28
C TYR A 170 -4.49 -4.82 2.77
N SER A 171 -5.20 -5.86 3.21
CA SER A 171 -5.45 -6.09 4.65
C SER A 171 -4.15 -6.30 5.40
N HIS A 172 -3.23 -7.12 4.88
CA HIS A 172 -1.93 -7.35 5.51
C HIS A 172 -1.02 -6.12 5.48
N ILE A 173 -0.98 -5.40 4.35
CA ILE A 173 -0.18 -4.17 4.22
C ILE A 173 -0.66 -3.13 5.25
N LEU A 174 -1.96 -2.80 5.23
CA LEU A 174 -2.54 -1.79 6.12
C LEU A 174 -2.67 -2.26 7.57
N GLY A 175 -2.77 -3.57 7.80
CA GLY A 175 -3.15 -4.17 9.09
C GLY A 175 -4.57 -3.83 9.51
N ILE A 176 -5.48 -3.79 8.54
CA ILE A 176 -6.92 -3.56 8.74
C ILE A 176 -7.62 -4.74 8.08
N ASP A 177 -8.61 -5.34 8.74
CA ASP A 177 -9.35 -6.47 8.17
C ASP A 177 -10.35 -6.02 7.10
N MET A 178 -9.88 -5.90 5.85
CA MET A 178 -10.72 -5.60 4.70
C MET A 178 -11.42 -6.84 4.13
N VAL A 179 -11.14 -8.03 4.65
CA VAL A 179 -11.75 -9.28 4.17
C VAL A 179 -13.10 -9.49 4.83
N SER A 180 -13.16 -9.27 6.14
CA SER A 180 -14.41 -9.30 6.90
C SER A 180 -15.32 -8.11 6.58
N ASP A 181 -14.73 -6.95 6.25
CA ASP A 181 -15.47 -5.77 5.79
C ASP A 181 -14.84 -5.16 4.51
N PRO A 182 -15.24 -5.65 3.31
CA PRO A 182 -14.76 -5.11 2.03
C PRO A 182 -15.11 -3.63 1.79
N ASP A 183 -16.13 -3.09 2.48
CA ASP A 183 -16.53 -1.70 2.30
C ASP A 183 -15.50 -0.71 2.88
N ILE A 184 -14.52 -1.17 3.67
CA ILE A 184 -13.35 -0.39 4.05
C ILE A 184 -12.61 0.18 2.83
N ALA A 185 -12.61 -0.52 1.69
CA ALA A 185 -12.02 -0.03 0.44
C ALA A 185 -12.73 1.22 -0.14
N MET A 186 -13.94 1.55 0.34
CA MET A 186 -14.66 2.78 -0.02
C MET A 186 -14.25 3.99 0.81
N GLN A 187 -13.53 3.80 1.91
CA GLN A 187 -13.04 4.92 2.70
C GLN A 187 -12.01 5.71 1.88
N PRO A 188 -12.15 7.03 1.68
CA PRO A 188 -11.28 7.80 0.78
C PRO A 188 -9.78 7.66 1.07
N LYS A 189 -9.40 7.59 2.36
CA LYS A 189 -8.00 7.38 2.78
C LYS A 189 -7.47 6.01 2.35
N VAL A 190 -8.27 4.95 2.49
CA VAL A 190 -7.90 3.59 2.06
C VAL A 190 -7.87 3.51 0.54
N ALA A 191 -8.87 4.06 -0.14
CA ALA A 191 -8.92 4.13 -1.60
C ALA A 191 -7.71 4.89 -2.19
N LEU A 192 -7.31 6.00 -1.57
CA LEU A 192 -6.12 6.77 -1.94
C LEU A 192 -4.85 5.94 -1.75
N PHE A 193 -4.69 5.30 -0.60
CA PHE A 193 -3.54 4.43 -0.35
C PHE A 193 -3.46 3.31 -1.39
N VAL A 194 -4.57 2.59 -1.64
CA VAL A 194 -4.64 1.48 -2.61
C VAL A 194 -4.23 1.94 -4.00
N LEU A 195 -4.76 3.10 -4.45
CA LEU A 195 -4.42 3.72 -5.72
C LEU A 195 -2.91 4.01 -5.81
N ILE A 196 -2.39 4.85 -4.92
CA ILE A 196 -0.99 5.32 -5.02
C ILE A 196 0.00 4.18 -4.82
N HIS A 197 -0.23 3.34 -3.82
CA HIS A 197 0.61 2.16 -3.57
C HIS A 197 0.61 1.22 -4.78
N GLY A 198 -0.56 0.98 -5.39
CA GLY A 198 -0.68 0.08 -6.53
C GLY A 198 0.09 0.58 -7.76
N PHE A 199 0.03 1.88 -8.04
CA PHE A 199 0.82 2.50 -9.11
C PHE A 199 2.32 2.50 -8.82
N LYS A 200 2.72 2.78 -7.57
CA LYS A 200 4.13 2.80 -7.16
C LYS A 200 4.78 1.43 -7.25
N THR A 201 4.10 0.40 -6.78
CA THR A 201 4.66 -0.95 -6.61
C THR A 201 4.36 -1.88 -7.79
N GLY A 202 3.40 -1.52 -8.65
CA GLY A 202 2.96 -2.38 -9.74
C GLY A 202 2.24 -3.65 -9.28
N ILE A 203 1.75 -3.71 -8.02
CA ILE A 203 1.19 -4.91 -7.38
C ILE A 203 0.03 -5.56 -8.16
N PHE A 204 -0.66 -4.80 -9.00
CA PHE A 204 -1.78 -5.29 -9.82
C PHE A 204 -1.35 -5.97 -11.14
N THR A 205 -0.08 -5.88 -11.53
CA THR A 205 0.38 -6.36 -12.84
C THR A 205 0.62 -7.87 -12.91
N GLY A 206 0.52 -8.58 -11.78
CA GLY A 206 0.76 -10.01 -11.70
C GLY A 206 2.22 -10.41 -11.96
N ARG A 207 3.16 -9.47 -11.81
CA ARG A 207 4.60 -9.65 -11.99
C ARG A 207 5.36 -9.34 -10.70
#